data_AF-A0A522E8H6-F1
#
_entry.id   AF-A0A522E8H6-F1
#
_cell.length_a   1.000
_cell.length_b   1.000
_cell.length_c   1.000
_cell.angle_alpha   90.00
_cell.angle_beta   90.00
_cell.angle_gamma   90.00
#
_symmetry.space_group_name_H-M   'P 1'
#
loop_
_entity.id
_entity.type
_entity.pdbx_description
1 polymer ?
#
loop_
_entity_poly.entity_id
_entity_poly.type
_entity_poly.pdbx_seq_one_letter_code
_entity_poly.pdbx_strand_id
1 'polypeptide(L)'
;MTNAKLRIQQQPSTEKLSQQFALIGTVDVDASGVLETLYVLPSKATAELNFAQVEWINSMGLAQLLKLFEHWQKLDINIRITCANQMVCLLFNKTGLAHLLADGHAAAPEITKTAPPETIAAQNQAAALVEQPVLQIQPQPSAELPEQQFALIGNIDVSAVQLLEPLYVLPQNCAAELNFAQVDRVNSMGLAQLLKLFEHWQKQDITIRVTHVNRMITVLFKMTGLTRFLSETQATETKQAVVSAETAQAEPVPESPSALITATALQIQPQPSAEALAQRFNMIGIIDVDAVQQLETLYILPQHCAVELNFAQIQRVNSMGLAQLLKLFEHWQKQQISIRITNTNRMIGVLFKMTGLTRFLSDTAAVPEKTVPALTPAPSIAPQPLEPAQPKAPANVGTETPERRSTISVAVAGSEKLKLWVSAQSSQQMNGWYFFNTYLQRHLGREVHLELVHGAMGERRKSIEDMDIIFTKPFEATRLLLERN
;
A
#
# COMPACT_ATOMS: atom_id res chain seq x y z
N MET A 1 -29.25 1.31 -6.19
CA MET A 1 -29.34 2.22 -7.35
C MET A 1 -28.29 1.75 -8.35
N THR A 2 -28.71 1.25 -9.51
CA THR A 2 -27.81 0.78 -10.57
C THR A 2 -27.16 1.98 -11.25
N ASN A 3 -25.83 1.95 -11.37
CA ASN A 3 -25.00 3.01 -11.94
C ASN A 3 -25.53 3.48 -13.30
N ALA A 4 -25.49 4.80 -13.49
CA ALA A 4 -26.10 5.50 -14.61
C ALA A 4 -25.58 4.98 -15.96
N LYS A 5 -26.45 4.24 -16.68
CA LYS A 5 -26.24 3.85 -18.08
C LYS A 5 -26.24 5.09 -18.98
N LEU A 6 -25.39 5.09 -20.01
CA LEU A 6 -25.44 6.05 -21.10
C LEU A 6 -26.89 6.22 -21.60
N ARG A 7 -27.35 7.46 -21.72
CA ARG A 7 -28.63 7.79 -22.35
C ARG A 7 -28.40 8.71 -23.53
N ILE A 8 -29.15 8.47 -24.61
CA ILE A 8 -29.20 9.34 -25.78
C ILE A 8 -30.53 10.06 -25.76
N GLN A 9 -30.49 11.38 -25.75
CA GLN A 9 -31.66 12.23 -25.89
C GLN A 9 -31.62 12.93 -27.24
N GLN A 10 -32.58 12.62 -28.11
CA GLN A 10 -32.73 13.32 -29.38
C GLN A 10 -33.23 14.75 -29.12
N GLN A 11 -32.56 15.73 -29.70
CA GLN A 11 -32.92 17.15 -29.61
C GLN A 11 -33.64 17.60 -30.89
N PRO A 12 -34.62 18.51 -30.79
CA PRO A 12 -35.32 19.03 -31.97
C PRO A 12 -34.34 19.82 -32.85
N SER A 13 -34.25 19.43 -34.12
CA SER A 13 -33.44 20.11 -35.13
C SER A 13 -34.33 20.93 -36.05
N THR A 14 -33.88 22.13 -36.40
CA THR A 14 -34.56 23.02 -37.34
C THR A 14 -34.28 22.68 -38.81
N GLU A 15 -33.23 21.88 -39.08
CA GLU A 15 -32.85 21.51 -40.44
C GLU A 15 -33.42 20.15 -40.83
N LYS A 16 -34.02 20.09 -42.03
CA LYS A 16 -34.81 18.95 -42.53
C LYS A 16 -34.04 17.63 -42.70
N LEU A 17 -32.72 17.64 -42.51
CA LEU A 17 -31.81 16.50 -42.61
C LEU A 17 -30.73 16.47 -41.51
N SER A 18 -30.86 17.31 -40.47
CA SER A 18 -29.96 17.29 -39.33
C SER A 18 -30.65 16.64 -38.14
N GLN A 19 -29.97 15.70 -37.49
CA GLN A 19 -30.42 15.10 -36.24
C GLN A 19 -29.41 15.44 -35.13
N GLN A 20 -29.91 16.01 -34.04
CA GLN A 20 -29.11 16.38 -32.88
C GLN A 20 -29.33 15.35 -31.76
N PHE A 21 -28.25 14.88 -31.14
CA PHE A 21 -28.27 13.91 -30.06
C PHE A 21 -27.42 14.41 -28.89
N ALA A 22 -28.02 14.49 -27.70
CA ALA A 22 -27.30 14.72 -26.45
C ALA A 22 -26.98 13.37 -25.79
N LEU A 23 -25.69 13.13 -25.55
CA LEU A 23 -25.22 11.99 -24.77
C LEU A 23 -25.10 12.40 -23.30
N ILE A 24 -25.71 11.62 -22.41
CA ILE A 24 -25.79 11.92 -20.98
C ILE A 24 -25.30 10.70 -20.18
N GLY A 25 -24.30 10.90 -19.31
CA GLY A 25 -23.75 9.87 -18.42
C GLY A 25 -22.35 9.39 -18.82
N THR A 26 -22.03 8.12 -18.52
CA THR A 26 -20.72 7.51 -18.79
C THR A 26 -20.75 6.65 -20.06
N VAL A 27 -19.78 6.84 -20.95
CA VAL A 27 -19.61 6.00 -22.16
C VAL A 27 -18.59 4.89 -21.85
N ASP A 28 -19.10 3.69 -21.57
CA ASP A 28 -18.29 2.51 -21.22
C ASP A 28 -18.61 1.29 -22.11
N VAL A 29 -18.30 0.07 -21.64
CA VAL A 29 -18.53 -1.16 -22.42
C VAL A 29 -20.02 -1.46 -22.62
N ASP A 30 -20.86 -1.06 -21.66
CA ASP A 30 -22.31 -1.33 -21.67
C ASP A 30 -23.07 -0.32 -22.56
N ALA A 31 -22.38 0.70 -23.07
CA ALA A 31 -22.92 1.70 -23.99
C ALA A 31 -23.25 1.15 -25.39
N SER A 32 -22.74 -0.04 -25.76
CA SER A 32 -22.86 -0.60 -27.13
C SER A 32 -24.31 -0.63 -27.61
N GLY A 33 -25.23 -1.18 -26.82
CA GLY A 33 -26.63 -1.31 -27.21
C GLY A 33 -27.34 0.04 -27.36
N VAL A 34 -26.87 1.07 -26.65
CA VAL A 34 -27.42 2.43 -26.76
C VAL A 34 -26.84 3.13 -28.00
N LEU A 35 -25.54 3.01 -28.26
CA LEU A 35 -24.89 3.56 -29.46
C LEU A 35 -25.35 2.87 -30.75
N GLU A 36 -25.75 1.60 -30.69
CA GLU A 36 -26.34 0.87 -31.83
C GLU A 36 -27.61 1.53 -32.36
N THR A 37 -28.37 2.25 -31.52
CA THR A 37 -29.55 2.99 -31.96
C THR A 37 -29.22 4.13 -32.94
N LEU A 38 -27.98 4.62 -32.93
CA LEU A 38 -27.48 5.67 -33.81
C LEU A 38 -27.05 5.17 -35.19
N TYR A 39 -26.99 3.86 -35.42
CA TYR A 39 -26.63 3.29 -36.73
C TYR A 39 -27.74 3.46 -37.79
N VAL A 40 -28.96 3.83 -37.40
CA VAL A 40 -30.14 3.87 -38.28
C VAL A 40 -30.31 5.23 -38.99
N LEU A 41 -29.28 6.08 -39.00
CA LEU A 41 -29.36 7.38 -39.67
C LEU A 41 -29.43 7.24 -41.20
N PRO A 42 -30.27 8.03 -41.90
CA PRO A 42 -30.31 8.03 -43.34
C PRO A 42 -29.00 8.57 -43.94
N SER A 43 -28.60 8.05 -45.11
CA SER A 43 -27.41 8.54 -45.82
C SER A 43 -27.55 10.03 -46.15
N LYS A 44 -26.43 10.76 -46.16
CA LYS A 44 -26.37 12.22 -46.36
C LYS A 44 -27.06 13.07 -45.29
N ALA A 45 -27.42 12.49 -44.14
CA ALA A 45 -27.85 13.26 -42.99
C ALA A 45 -26.67 14.02 -42.36
N THR A 46 -26.97 15.03 -41.56
CA THR A 46 -26.02 15.62 -40.60
C THR A 46 -26.34 15.09 -39.21
N ALA A 47 -25.36 14.54 -38.52
CA ALA A 47 -25.48 14.06 -37.15
C ALA A 47 -24.69 14.98 -36.23
N GLU A 48 -25.37 15.69 -35.34
CA GLU A 48 -24.71 16.52 -34.32
C GLU A 48 -24.76 15.82 -32.96
N LEU A 49 -23.59 15.50 -32.42
CA LEU A 49 -23.45 14.86 -31.11
C LEU A 49 -23.00 15.87 -30.07
N ASN A 50 -23.76 15.98 -28.99
CA ASN A 50 -23.48 16.86 -27.86
C ASN A 50 -23.02 16.06 -26.64
N PHE A 51 -21.75 16.26 -26.26
CA PHE A 51 -21.07 15.61 -25.14
C PHE A 51 -21.03 16.49 -23.87
N ALA A 52 -21.80 17.59 -23.82
CA ALA A 52 -21.76 18.51 -22.67
C ALA A 52 -22.13 17.85 -21.33
N GLN A 53 -22.93 16.78 -21.35
CA GLN A 53 -23.36 16.03 -20.16
C GLN A 53 -22.71 14.64 -20.06
N VAL A 54 -21.63 14.42 -20.81
CA VAL A 54 -20.83 13.20 -20.68
C VAL A 54 -19.77 13.42 -19.59
N GLU A 55 -19.87 12.64 -18.53
CA GLU A 55 -18.96 12.72 -17.38
C GLU A 55 -17.61 12.09 -17.71
N TRP A 56 -17.64 10.94 -18.40
CA TRP A 56 -16.46 10.12 -18.66
C TRP A 56 -16.63 9.23 -19.89
N ILE A 57 -15.53 9.02 -20.63
CA ILE A 57 -15.42 8.08 -21.74
C ILE A 57 -14.21 7.17 -21.46
N ASN A 58 -14.43 5.87 -21.29
CA ASN A 58 -13.32 4.93 -21.13
C ASN A 58 -12.79 4.45 -22.51
N SER A 59 -11.69 3.70 -22.52
CA SER A 59 -11.06 3.23 -23.76
C SER A 59 -11.98 2.35 -24.63
N MET A 60 -12.84 1.54 -24.01
CA MET A 60 -13.77 0.68 -24.73
C MET A 60 -14.93 1.47 -25.33
N GLY A 61 -15.49 2.42 -24.58
CA GLY A 61 -16.54 3.34 -25.05
C GLY A 61 -16.04 4.24 -26.18
N LEU A 62 -14.79 4.71 -26.09
CA LEU A 62 -14.13 5.44 -27.18
C LEU A 62 -14.00 4.58 -28.44
N ALA A 63 -13.59 3.31 -28.30
CA ALA A 63 -13.51 2.40 -29.43
C ALA A 63 -14.89 2.15 -30.09
N GLN A 64 -15.97 2.11 -29.31
CA GLN A 64 -17.34 2.01 -29.83
C GLN A 64 -17.76 3.28 -30.59
N LEU A 65 -17.46 4.47 -30.05
CA LEU A 65 -17.72 5.75 -30.73
C LEU A 65 -16.94 5.85 -32.06
N LEU A 66 -15.68 5.42 -32.09
CA LEU A 66 -14.88 5.39 -33.32
C LEU A 66 -15.51 4.48 -34.38
N LYS A 67 -15.99 3.29 -34.00
CA LYS A 67 -16.70 2.39 -34.93
C LYS A 67 -18.00 3.00 -35.46
N LEU A 68 -18.73 3.74 -34.64
CA LEU A 68 -19.92 4.48 -35.07
C LEU A 68 -19.55 5.56 -36.09
N PHE A 69 -18.49 6.33 -35.83
CA PHE A 69 -18.03 7.38 -36.75
C PHE A 69 -17.52 6.83 -38.08
N GLU A 70 -16.76 5.73 -38.06
CA GLU A 70 -16.35 5.03 -39.29
C GLU A 70 -17.56 4.53 -40.09
N HIS A 71 -18.60 4.05 -39.41
CA HIS A 71 -19.84 3.63 -40.07
C HIS A 71 -20.56 4.82 -40.72
N TRP A 72 -20.71 5.93 -39.99
CA TRP A 72 -21.32 7.16 -40.51
C TRP A 72 -20.54 7.77 -41.67
N GLN A 73 -19.21 7.73 -41.63
CA GLN A 73 -18.36 8.18 -42.73
C GLN A 73 -18.58 7.34 -44.00
N LYS A 74 -18.78 6.02 -43.88
CA LYS A 74 -19.12 5.14 -45.01
C LYS A 74 -20.50 5.45 -45.63
N LEU A 75 -21.40 6.03 -44.84
CA LEU A 75 -22.76 6.42 -45.28
C LEU A 75 -22.84 7.89 -45.75
N ASP A 76 -21.70 8.58 -45.85
CA ASP A 76 -21.62 10.00 -46.23
C ASP A 76 -22.45 10.90 -45.28
N ILE A 77 -22.49 10.55 -43.99
CA ILE A 77 -23.14 11.34 -42.94
C ILE A 77 -22.14 12.38 -42.44
N ASN A 78 -22.53 13.65 -42.43
CA ASN A 78 -21.71 14.72 -41.88
C ASN A 78 -21.78 14.71 -40.35
N ILE A 79 -20.65 14.55 -39.67
CA ILE A 79 -20.57 14.41 -38.22
C ILE A 79 -20.09 15.73 -37.62
N ARG A 80 -20.86 16.28 -36.68
CA ARG A 80 -20.44 17.44 -35.88
C ARG A 80 -20.46 17.08 -34.40
N ILE A 81 -19.37 17.36 -33.72
CA ILE A 81 -19.22 17.10 -32.29
C ILE A 81 -19.16 18.42 -31.55
N THR A 82 -20.03 18.57 -30.55
CA THR A 82 -19.97 19.66 -29.57
C THR A 82 -19.63 19.06 -28.22
N CYS A 83 -18.64 19.65 -27.55
CA CYS A 83 -18.17 19.17 -26.26
C CYS A 83 -17.85 20.34 -25.35
N ALA A 84 -18.42 20.34 -24.14
CA ALA A 84 -18.12 21.33 -23.11
C ALA A 84 -17.06 20.82 -22.10
N ASN A 85 -16.87 19.51 -22.02
CA ASN A 85 -15.93 18.88 -21.10
C ASN A 85 -14.51 18.87 -21.69
N GLN A 86 -13.58 19.60 -21.06
CA GLN A 86 -12.19 19.73 -21.54
C GLN A 86 -11.48 18.37 -21.67
N MET A 87 -11.76 17.41 -20.79
CA MET A 87 -11.15 16.07 -20.89
C MET A 87 -11.61 15.33 -22.14
N VAL A 88 -12.89 15.41 -22.46
CA VAL A 88 -13.46 14.78 -23.66
C VAL A 88 -12.94 15.47 -24.93
N CYS A 89 -12.78 16.81 -24.92
CA CYS A 89 -12.13 17.54 -26.01
C CYS A 89 -10.68 17.08 -26.23
N LEU A 90 -9.89 16.96 -25.16
CA LEU A 90 -8.50 16.48 -25.23
C LEU A 90 -8.43 15.05 -25.78
N LEU A 91 -9.37 14.20 -25.38
CA LEU A 91 -9.47 12.82 -25.85
C LEU A 91 -9.72 12.77 -27.37
N PHE A 92 -10.66 13.56 -27.90
CA PHE A 92 -10.91 13.66 -29.34
C PHE A 92 -9.72 14.22 -30.13
N ASN A 93 -9.00 15.19 -29.57
CA ASN A 93 -7.78 15.72 -30.18
C ASN A 93 -6.69 14.64 -30.29
N LYS A 94 -6.51 13.83 -29.25
CA LYS A 94 -5.51 12.74 -29.25
C LYS A 94 -5.83 11.63 -30.25
N THR A 95 -7.10 11.38 -30.54
CA THR A 95 -7.51 10.35 -31.52
C THR A 95 -7.55 10.85 -32.97
N GLY A 96 -7.12 12.09 -33.24
CA GLY A 96 -7.17 12.67 -34.58
C GLY A 96 -8.59 13.08 -35.04
N LEU A 97 -9.56 13.10 -34.12
CA LEU A 97 -10.94 13.52 -34.39
C LEU A 97 -11.15 15.03 -34.18
N ALA A 98 -10.07 15.80 -34.01
CA ALA A 98 -10.12 17.25 -33.85
C ALA A 98 -10.92 17.94 -34.96
N HIS A 99 -10.84 17.44 -36.19
CA HIS A 99 -11.54 17.96 -37.36
C HIS A 99 -13.08 17.80 -37.31
N LEU A 100 -13.60 16.97 -36.40
CA LEU A 100 -15.04 16.78 -36.17
C LEU A 100 -15.59 17.72 -35.09
N LEU A 101 -14.72 18.39 -34.32
CA LEU A 101 -15.15 19.39 -33.34
C LEU A 101 -15.63 20.63 -34.09
N ALA A 102 -16.84 21.08 -33.81
CA ALA A 102 -17.33 22.32 -34.41
C ALA A 102 -16.40 23.49 -33.99
N ASP A 103 -15.97 24.30 -34.96
CA ASP A 103 -14.95 25.39 -34.86
C ASP A 103 -15.31 26.56 -33.92
N GLY A 104 -16.20 26.38 -32.94
CA GLY A 104 -16.87 27.46 -32.23
C GLY A 104 -16.26 27.94 -30.91
N HIS A 105 -15.52 27.13 -30.15
CA HIS A 105 -15.15 27.49 -28.76
C HIS A 105 -13.70 27.16 -28.40
N ALA A 106 -12.78 28.00 -28.87
CA ALA A 106 -11.42 28.15 -28.33
C ALA A 106 -11.10 29.61 -27.92
N ALA A 107 -12.12 30.42 -27.61
CA ALA A 107 -11.95 31.73 -26.99
C ALA A 107 -12.47 31.69 -25.55
N ALA A 108 -11.62 32.12 -24.61
CA ALA A 108 -11.88 32.14 -23.17
C ALA A 108 -13.17 32.91 -22.82
N PRO A 109 -14.02 32.44 -21.89
CA PRO A 109 -15.18 33.20 -21.47
C PRO A 109 -14.77 34.29 -20.47
N GLU A 110 -14.99 35.56 -20.84
CA GLU A 110 -15.09 36.67 -19.90
C GLU A 110 -16.26 36.45 -18.93
N ILE A 111 -15.98 36.55 -17.64
CA ILE A 111 -16.94 36.40 -16.56
C ILE A 111 -17.83 37.64 -16.50
N THR A 112 -19.04 37.57 -17.05
CA THR A 112 -20.11 38.52 -16.74
C THR A 112 -21.00 37.95 -15.64
N LYS A 113 -21.02 38.63 -14.48
CA LYS A 113 -21.90 38.34 -13.34
C LYS A 113 -23.36 38.54 -13.72
N THR A 114 -24.17 37.51 -13.59
CA THR A 114 -25.63 37.61 -13.42
C THR A 114 -26.06 36.88 -12.15
N ALA A 115 -26.94 37.53 -11.39
CA ALA A 115 -27.40 37.14 -10.06
C ALA A 115 -28.37 35.92 -10.09
N PRO A 116 -28.46 35.14 -9.01
CA PRO A 116 -29.40 34.01 -8.92
C PRO A 116 -30.78 34.45 -8.40
N PRO A 117 -31.89 33.80 -8.82
CA PRO A 117 -33.15 33.91 -8.11
C PRO A 117 -33.25 32.90 -6.95
N GLU A 118 -33.94 33.34 -5.91
CA GLU A 118 -34.14 32.71 -4.62
C GLU A 118 -35.10 31.50 -4.64
N THR A 119 -34.81 30.53 -3.74
CA THR A 119 -35.73 29.67 -2.96
C THR A 119 -36.55 28.61 -3.74
N ILE A 120 -36.47 27.31 -3.42
CA ILE A 120 -37.16 26.61 -2.30
C ILE A 120 -36.30 25.45 -1.75
N ALA A 121 -36.27 25.37 -0.42
CA ALA A 121 -35.55 24.39 0.38
C ALA A 121 -36.35 23.12 0.69
N ALA A 122 -35.57 22.10 1.07
CA ALA A 122 -35.86 21.01 2.03
C ALA A 122 -36.61 19.77 1.53
N GLN A 123 -35.85 18.68 1.31
CA GLN A 123 -35.88 17.46 2.13
C GLN A 123 -35.03 16.37 1.46
N ASN A 124 -33.94 15.93 2.13
CA ASN A 124 -33.34 14.59 2.11
C ASN A 124 -31.84 14.67 2.46
N GLN A 125 -31.54 14.69 3.77
CA GLN A 125 -30.22 14.35 4.28
C GLN A 125 -30.32 12.99 5.00
N ALA A 126 -29.88 11.93 4.32
CA ALA A 126 -29.50 10.67 4.92
C ALA A 126 -28.52 9.95 3.98
N ALA A 127 -27.32 9.64 4.51
CA ALA A 127 -26.25 8.83 3.93
C ALA A 127 -25.45 9.42 2.73
N ALA A 128 -24.66 10.47 2.98
CA ALA A 128 -23.51 10.78 2.15
C ALA A 128 -22.39 9.75 2.44
N LEU A 129 -22.23 8.77 1.55
CA LEU A 129 -21.00 8.00 1.45
C LEU A 129 -19.86 8.99 1.17
N VAL A 130 -18.85 9.02 2.02
CA VAL A 130 -17.64 9.82 1.81
C VAL A 130 -16.92 9.23 0.59
N GLU A 131 -17.19 9.80 -0.59
CA GLU A 131 -16.40 9.51 -1.79
C GLU A 131 -14.96 9.94 -1.51
N GLN A 132 -14.03 8.99 -1.58
CA GLN A 132 -12.62 9.30 -1.40
C GLN A 132 -12.19 10.25 -2.52
N PRO A 133 -11.40 11.29 -2.23
CA PRO A 133 -10.97 12.24 -3.24
C PRO A 133 -10.13 11.49 -4.28
N VAL A 134 -10.66 11.44 -5.51
CA VAL A 134 -9.93 11.01 -6.71
C VAL A 134 -8.80 11.99 -6.94
N LEU A 135 -7.63 11.50 -7.36
CA LEU A 135 -6.48 12.36 -7.68
C LEU A 135 -6.91 13.43 -8.69
N GLN A 136 -6.46 14.66 -8.48
CA GLN A 136 -6.54 15.74 -9.46
C GLN A 136 -5.13 16.29 -9.65
N ILE A 137 -4.80 16.63 -10.90
CA ILE A 137 -3.52 17.25 -11.26
C ILE A 137 -3.83 18.64 -11.80
N GLN A 138 -3.44 19.67 -11.06
CA GLN A 138 -3.68 21.05 -11.44
C GLN A 138 -2.35 21.69 -11.87
N PRO A 139 -2.20 22.10 -13.14
CA PRO A 139 -1.02 22.84 -13.58
C PRO A 139 -1.00 24.21 -12.88
N GLN A 140 0.17 24.61 -12.37
CA GLN A 140 0.40 25.89 -11.74
C GLN A 140 1.26 26.78 -12.66
N PRO A 141 0.96 28.08 -12.76
CA PRO A 141 1.76 29.00 -13.57
C PRO A 141 3.14 29.18 -12.91
N SER A 142 4.21 28.80 -13.61
CA SER A 142 5.57 29.13 -13.19
C SER A 142 5.98 30.50 -13.76
N ALA A 143 6.70 31.28 -12.95
CA ALA A 143 7.28 32.55 -13.36
C ALA A 143 8.57 32.38 -14.19
N GLU A 144 9.22 31.22 -14.09
CA GLU A 144 10.50 30.93 -14.74
C GLU A 144 10.29 29.90 -15.86
N LEU A 145 10.38 30.34 -17.13
CA LEU A 145 10.44 29.42 -18.27
C LEU A 145 11.84 28.80 -18.34
N PRO A 146 12.00 27.46 -18.46
CA PRO A 146 11.01 26.43 -18.80
C PRO A 146 10.65 25.49 -17.62
N GLU A 147 10.15 26.01 -16.51
CA GLU A 147 9.67 25.19 -15.38
C GLU A 147 8.15 24.95 -15.48
N GLN A 148 7.72 23.70 -15.36
CA GLN A 148 6.32 23.31 -15.27
C GLN A 148 6.02 22.82 -13.86
N GLN A 149 5.05 23.45 -13.21
CA GLN A 149 4.64 23.10 -11.85
C GLN A 149 3.28 22.41 -11.87
N PHE A 150 3.14 21.31 -11.12
CA PHE A 150 1.88 20.56 -10.99
C PHE A 150 1.54 20.37 -9.51
N ALA A 151 0.35 20.77 -9.11
CA ALA A 151 -0.21 20.43 -7.81
C ALA A 151 -0.97 19.10 -7.89
N LEU A 152 -0.57 18.15 -7.06
CA LEU A 152 -1.25 16.87 -6.89
C LEU A 152 -2.21 16.98 -5.70
N ILE A 153 -3.49 16.71 -5.94
CA ILE A 153 -4.57 16.88 -4.95
C ILE A 153 -5.32 15.55 -4.79
N GLY A 154 -5.40 15.01 -3.57
CA GLY A 154 -6.13 13.77 -3.27
C GLY A 154 -5.24 12.53 -3.08
N ASN A 155 -5.77 11.34 -3.41
CA ASN A 155 -5.07 10.07 -3.19
C ASN A 155 -4.35 9.57 -4.45
N ILE A 156 -3.06 9.24 -4.33
CA ILE A 156 -2.28 8.65 -5.43
C ILE A 156 -2.30 7.12 -5.28
N ASP A 157 -3.17 6.48 -6.06
CA ASP A 157 -3.37 5.03 -6.08
C ASP A 157 -3.32 4.42 -7.49
N VAL A 158 -3.97 3.27 -7.71
CA VAL A 158 -4.01 2.60 -9.02
C VAL A 158 -4.85 3.37 -10.05
N SER A 159 -5.82 4.16 -9.61
CA SER A 159 -6.65 4.98 -10.49
C SER A 159 -5.90 6.20 -11.03
N ALA A 160 -4.88 6.67 -10.31
CA ALA A 160 -4.03 7.80 -10.70
C ALA A 160 -3.27 7.60 -12.02
N VAL A 161 -3.15 6.36 -12.52
CA VAL A 161 -2.41 6.02 -13.74
C VAL A 161 -2.84 6.89 -14.92
N GLN A 162 -4.15 7.00 -15.14
CA GLN A 162 -4.68 7.71 -16.31
C GLN A 162 -4.44 9.23 -16.24
N LEU A 163 -4.30 9.76 -15.03
CA LEU A 163 -4.04 11.18 -14.79
C LEU A 163 -2.55 11.51 -14.85
N LEU A 164 -1.69 10.57 -14.47
CA LEU A 164 -0.23 10.73 -14.56
C LEU A 164 0.29 10.49 -15.98
N GLU A 165 -0.43 9.74 -16.82
CA GLU A 165 0.00 9.42 -18.19
C GLU A 165 0.28 10.65 -19.09
N PRO A 166 -0.55 11.72 -19.08
CA PRO A 166 -0.23 12.96 -19.80
C PRO A 166 1.11 13.60 -19.42
N LEU A 167 1.58 13.40 -18.18
CA LEU A 167 2.85 13.94 -17.71
C LEU A 167 4.07 13.27 -18.36
N TYR A 168 3.92 12.13 -19.07
CA TYR A 168 5.03 11.50 -19.79
C TYR A 168 5.45 12.26 -21.07
N VAL A 169 4.68 13.27 -21.50
CA VAL A 169 4.87 13.99 -22.76
C VAL A 169 5.47 15.39 -22.53
N LEU A 170 6.21 15.59 -21.43
CA LEU A 170 6.87 16.87 -21.17
C LEU A 170 8.00 17.13 -22.19
N PRO A 171 8.25 18.40 -22.54
CA PRO A 171 9.37 18.76 -23.41
C PRO A 171 10.72 18.35 -22.81
N GLN A 172 11.68 17.96 -23.65
CA GLN A 172 13.06 17.71 -23.20
C GLN A 172 13.68 18.99 -22.62
N ASN A 173 14.59 18.83 -21.66
CA ASN A 173 15.30 19.94 -20.99
C ASN A 173 14.38 20.90 -20.20
N CYS A 174 13.18 20.49 -19.81
CA CYS A 174 12.35 21.27 -18.88
C CYS A 174 12.63 20.89 -17.42
N ALA A 175 12.25 21.76 -16.49
CA ALA A 175 12.13 21.40 -15.08
C ALA A 175 10.67 21.07 -14.76
N ALA A 176 10.43 19.98 -14.06
CA ALA A 176 9.10 19.55 -13.63
C ALA A 176 9.05 19.56 -12.10
N GLU A 177 8.20 20.40 -11.51
CA GLU A 177 7.95 20.45 -10.08
C GLU A 177 6.61 19.79 -9.75
N LEU A 178 6.62 18.83 -8.82
CA LEU A 178 5.43 18.22 -8.28
C LEU A 178 5.22 18.65 -6.83
N ASN A 179 4.12 19.36 -6.59
CA ASN A 179 3.72 19.83 -5.27
C ASN A 179 2.76 18.82 -4.62
N PHE A 180 3.17 18.27 -3.47
CA PHE A 180 2.45 17.25 -2.70
C PHE A 180 1.65 17.81 -1.51
N ALA A 181 1.49 19.14 -1.41
CA ALA A 181 0.85 19.78 -0.25
C ALA A 181 -0.56 19.26 0.03
N GLN A 182 -1.31 18.88 -1.01
CA GLN A 182 -2.70 18.41 -0.92
C GLN A 182 -2.84 16.92 -1.21
N VAL A 183 -1.75 16.15 -1.11
CA VAL A 183 -1.79 14.70 -1.25
C VAL A 183 -2.05 14.07 0.11
N ASP A 184 -3.21 13.45 0.27
CA ASP A 184 -3.62 12.81 1.51
C ASP A 184 -2.88 11.49 1.72
N ARG A 185 -2.85 10.65 0.67
CA ARG A 185 -2.28 9.31 0.75
C ARG A 185 -1.63 8.90 -0.57
N VAL A 186 -0.55 8.12 -0.45
CA VAL A 186 0.07 7.41 -1.57
C VAL A 186 0.12 5.93 -1.21
N ASN A 187 -0.44 5.06 -2.05
CA ASN A 187 -0.34 3.62 -1.86
C ASN A 187 0.87 3.04 -2.63
N SER A 188 1.18 1.76 -2.44
CA SER A 188 2.32 1.10 -3.11
C SER A 188 2.22 1.12 -4.64
N MET A 189 1.01 1.02 -5.18
CA MET A 189 0.78 1.04 -6.63
C MET A 189 0.99 2.44 -7.20
N GLY A 190 0.43 3.48 -6.57
CA GLY A 190 0.62 4.88 -6.97
C GLY A 190 2.08 5.30 -6.88
N LEU A 191 2.81 4.81 -5.87
CA LEU A 191 4.24 5.05 -5.74
C LEU A 191 5.04 4.39 -6.88
N ALA A 192 4.68 3.17 -7.28
CA ALA A 192 5.29 2.53 -8.45
C ALA A 192 5.06 3.32 -9.75
N GLN A 193 3.91 3.99 -9.88
CA GLN A 193 3.63 4.85 -11.03
C GLN A 193 4.45 6.14 -11.00
N LEU A 194 4.59 6.78 -9.83
CA LEU A 194 5.48 7.92 -9.64
C LEU A 194 6.94 7.57 -9.97
N LEU A 195 7.40 6.39 -9.54
CA LEU A 195 8.75 5.90 -9.86
C LEU A 195 8.95 5.75 -11.38
N LYS A 196 8.00 5.12 -12.08
CA LYS A 196 8.06 4.99 -13.55
C LYS A 196 8.07 6.34 -14.27
N LEU A 197 7.25 7.28 -13.80
CA LEU A 197 7.21 8.64 -14.34
C LEU A 197 8.57 9.33 -14.15
N PHE A 198 9.16 9.23 -12.96
CA PHE A 198 10.44 9.87 -12.67
C PHE A 198 11.61 9.23 -13.43
N GLU A 199 11.61 7.91 -13.59
CA GLU A 199 12.60 7.23 -14.43
C GLU A 199 12.48 7.64 -15.90
N HIS A 200 11.26 7.84 -16.39
CA HIS A 200 11.02 8.32 -17.75
C HIS A 200 11.51 9.76 -17.93
N TRP A 201 11.18 10.66 -17.01
CA TRP A 201 11.67 12.04 -17.01
C TRP A 201 13.19 12.12 -16.91
N GLN A 202 13.80 11.29 -16.06
CA GLN A 202 15.26 11.22 -15.94
C GLN A 202 15.93 10.78 -17.24
N LYS A 203 15.32 9.88 -18.02
CA LYS A 203 15.83 9.48 -19.35
C LYS A 203 15.69 10.57 -20.42
N GLN A 204 14.85 11.57 -20.18
CA GLN A 204 14.61 12.71 -21.08
C GLN A 204 15.35 13.98 -20.63
N ASP A 205 16.29 13.85 -19.69
CA ASP A 205 17.03 14.97 -19.07
C ASP A 205 16.11 16.06 -18.47
N ILE A 206 14.92 15.66 -17.98
CA ILE A 206 14.00 16.54 -17.27
C ILE A 206 14.42 16.62 -15.81
N THR A 207 14.61 17.85 -15.30
CA THR A 207 14.96 18.05 -13.89
C THR A 207 13.71 17.91 -13.03
N ILE A 208 13.72 16.97 -12.09
CA ILE A 208 12.55 16.65 -11.25
C ILE A 208 12.71 17.32 -9.89
N ARG A 209 11.70 18.08 -9.47
CA ARG A 209 11.61 18.67 -8.13
C ARG A 209 10.33 18.20 -7.46
N VAL A 210 10.44 17.77 -6.21
CA VAL A 210 9.29 17.36 -5.41
C VAL A 210 9.23 18.22 -4.17
N THR A 211 8.15 18.98 -4.02
CA THR A 211 7.97 19.95 -2.92
C THR A 211 6.76 19.59 -2.06
N HIS A 212 6.76 20.14 -0.84
CA HIS A 212 5.64 20.02 0.13
C HIS A 212 5.20 18.59 0.45
N VAL A 213 6.17 17.69 0.58
CA VAL A 213 5.91 16.28 0.86
C VAL A 213 5.61 16.09 2.34
N ASN A 214 4.47 15.48 2.67
CA ASN A 214 4.14 15.18 4.06
C ASN A 214 5.08 14.09 4.63
N ARG A 215 5.20 14.03 5.97
CA ARG A 215 6.12 13.10 6.66
C ARG A 215 5.93 11.63 6.26
N MET A 216 4.68 11.20 6.04
CA MET A 216 4.38 9.83 5.65
C MET A 216 4.94 9.53 4.25
N ILE A 217 4.69 10.42 3.30
CA ILE A 217 5.18 10.31 1.92
C ILE A 217 6.72 10.43 1.89
N THR A 218 7.33 11.28 2.73
CA THR A 218 8.79 11.33 2.89
C THR A 218 9.37 9.97 3.31
N VAL A 219 8.73 9.28 4.27
CA VAL A 219 9.16 7.93 4.69
C VAL A 219 9.00 6.94 3.56
N LEU A 220 7.89 6.99 2.83
CA LEU A 220 7.67 6.12 1.66
C LEU A 220 8.74 6.37 0.60
N PHE A 221 9.08 7.62 0.29
CA PHE A 221 10.14 7.98 -0.66
C PHE A 221 11.52 7.52 -0.19
N LYS A 222 11.80 7.57 1.12
CA LYS A 222 13.01 7.01 1.72
C LYS A 222 13.08 5.50 1.56
N MET A 223 11.97 4.81 1.76
CA MET A 223 11.89 3.36 1.64
C MET A 223 12.05 2.89 0.20
N THR A 224 11.62 3.68 -0.77
CA THR A 224 11.61 3.30 -2.19
C THR A 224 12.78 3.86 -2.99
N GLY A 225 13.65 4.67 -2.37
CA GLY A 225 14.79 5.30 -3.05
C GLY A 225 14.42 6.53 -3.89
N LEU A 226 13.18 7.02 -3.79
CA LEU A 226 12.73 8.26 -4.45
C LEU A 226 13.28 9.54 -3.79
N THR A 227 14.01 9.39 -2.70
CA THR A 227 14.62 10.52 -1.96
C THR A 227 15.57 11.36 -2.80
N ARG A 228 16.20 10.76 -3.81
CA ARG A 228 17.08 11.47 -4.75
C ARG A 228 16.39 12.56 -5.57
N PHE A 229 15.05 12.55 -5.62
CA PHE A 229 14.22 13.54 -6.32
C PHE A 229 13.62 14.59 -5.37
N LEU A 230 13.85 14.48 -4.06
CA LEU A 230 13.43 15.50 -3.10
C LEU A 230 14.43 16.66 -3.15
N SER A 231 13.93 17.86 -3.41
CA SER A 231 14.76 19.06 -3.28
C SER A 231 15.12 19.24 -1.81
N GLU A 232 16.42 19.35 -1.48
CA GLU A 232 16.92 19.55 -0.11
C GLU A 232 16.55 20.91 0.51
N THR A 233 15.72 21.70 -0.17
CA THR A 233 15.38 23.08 0.19
C THR A 233 14.63 23.23 1.53
N GLN A 234 14.15 22.14 2.16
CA GLN A 234 13.45 22.22 3.46
C GLN A 234 14.36 22.44 4.68
N ALA A 235 15.69 22.55 4.53
CA ALA A 235 16.59 22.71 5.67
C ALA A 235 16.68 24.15 6.24
N THR A 236 16.08 25.18 5.60
CA THR A 236 16.40 26.58 5.93
C THR A 236 15.26 27.44 6.47
N GLU A 237 14.01 26.94 6.58
CA GLU A 237 12.85 27.79 6.95
C GLU A 237 12.32 27.64 8.39
N THR A 238 13.05 27.03 9.32
CA THR A 238 12.60 26.97 10.74
C THR A 238 13.64 27.39 11.77
N LYS A 239 14.67 28.16 11.36
CA LYS A 239 15.71 28.67 12.28
C LYS A 239 16.11 30.12 11.98
N GLN A 240 15.14 31.04 11.97
CA GLN A 240 15.43 32.47 12.13
C GLN A 240 14.42 33.13 13.06
N ALA A 241 14.67 32.96 14.35
CA ALA A 241 14.58 34.02 15.34
C ALA A 241 15.45 33.59 16.53
N VAL A 242 16.20 34.55 17.09
CA VAL A 242 17.06 34.46 18.28
C VAL A 242 18.56 34.20 18.00
N VAL A 243 19.27 35.34 17.95
CA VAL A 243 20.58 35.66 18.57
C VAL A 243 21.82 35.80 17.68
N SER A 244 22.31 37.03 17.74
CA SER A 244 23.58 37.60 17.32
C SER A 244 24.81 36.97 18.00
N ALA A 245 25.92 37.01 17.26
CA ALA A 245 27.30 37.28 17.67
C ALA A 245 27.83 36.74 19.01
N GLU A 246 28.86 35.88 18.97
CA GLU A 246 30.11 36.13 19.70
C GLU A 246 31.29 35.29 19.17
N THR A 247 32.47 35.77 19.53
CA THR A 247 33.80 35.63 18.94
C THR A 247 34.54 34.34 19.29
N ALA A 248 35.55 34.05 18.46
CA ALA A 248 36.59 33.04 18.55
C ALA A 248 37.09 32.64 19.95
N GLN A 249 37.44 31.35 20.09
CA GLN A 249 38.76 30.93 20.58
C GLN A 249 39.00 29.44 20.28
N ALA A 250 40.23 29.16 19.85
CA ALA A 250 40.77 27.83 19.60
C ALA A 250 41.52 27.33 20.83
N GLU A 251 41.39 26.04 21.15
CA GLU A 251 42.43 25.27 21.83
C GLU A 251 42.29 23.76 21.52
N PRO A 252 43.39 22.99 21.46
CA PRO A 252 43.40 21.59 20.99
C PRO A 252 43.53 20.58 22.14
N VAL A 253 42.81 19.46 22.08
CA VAL A 253 43.02 18.28 22.97
C VAL A 253 42.61 16.99 22.23
N PRO A 254 43.04 15.78 22.65
CA PRO A 254 43.92 14.91 21.88
C PRO A 254 43.20 13.71 21.25
N GLU A 255 43.85 13.15 20.25
CA GLU A 255 43.42 11.97 19.51
C GLU A 255 43.31 10.73 20.40
N SER A 256 42.16 10.05 20.34
CA SER A 256 42.01 8.64 20.69
C SER A 256 41.32 7.93 19.51
N PRO A 257 41.90 6.85 18.97
CA PRO A 257 41.45 6.27 17.72
C PRO A 257 40.27 5.32 17.95
N SER A 258 39.05 5.87 18.00
CA SER A 258 37.86 5.08 17.66
C SER A 258 37.65 5.17 16.16
N ALA A 259 38.18 4.19 15.44
CA ALA A 259 37.93 4.06 14.00
C ALA A 259 36.43 3.86 13.78
N LEU A 260 35.72 4.95 13.48
CA LEU A 260 34.39 4.93 12.88
C LEU A 260 34.54 4.35 11.48
N ILE A 261 34.41 3.04 11.36
CA ILE A 261 34.34 2.36 10.08
C ILE A 261 32.98 2.73 9.47
N THR A 262 32.95 3.78 8.65
CA THR A 262 31.86 4.05 7.71
C THR A 262 31.91 2.98 6.60
N ALA A 263 31.48 1.75 6.94
CA ALA A 263 31.35 0.67 5.97
C ALA A 263 30.12 0.91 5.10
N THR A 264 30.32 1.56 3.95
CA THR A 264 29.25 1.82 2.98
C THR A 264 28.96 0.59 2.09
N ALA A 265 29.94 -0.28 1.86
CA ALA A 265 29.82 -1.46 0.99
C ALA A 265 29.75 -2.77 1.78
N LEU A 266 29.02 -3.77 1.26
CA LEU A 266 28.97 -5.11 1.83
C LEU A 266 30.36 -5.75 1.85
N GLN A 267 30.77 -6.27 3.00
CA GLN A 267 31.94 -7.12 3.14
C GLN A 267 31.52 -8.49 3.67
N ILE A 268 32.09 -9.54 3.08
CA ILE A 268 31.83 -10.93 3.46
C ILE A 268 33.14 -11.51 3.98
N GLN A 269 33.19 -11.82 5.27
CA GLN A 269 34.39 -12.37 5.90
C GLN A 269 34.14 -13.84 6.28
N PRO A 270 34.92 -14.80 5.76
CA PRO A 270 34.81 -16.19 6.17
C PRO A 270 35.23 -16.33 7.64
N GLN A 271 34.49 -17.14 8.39
CA GLN A 271 34.79 -17.49 9.78
C GLN A 271 35.16 -18.98 9.87
N PRO A 272 36.12 -19.35 10.73
CA PRO A 272 36.47 -20.73 10.95
C PRO A 272 35.27 -21.49 11.53
N SER A 273 35.03 -22.68 10.99
CA SER A 273 34.00 -23.60 11.46
C SER A 273 34.65 -24.87 12.00
N ALA A 274 34.08 -25.40 13.07
CA ALA A 274 34.54 -26.66 13.66
C ALA A 274 34.08 -27.89 12.87
N GLU A 275 33.01 -27.75 12.07
CA GLU A 275 32.46 -28.83 11.26
C GLU A 275 33.04 -28.80 9.85
N ALA A 276 33.57 -29.94 9.38
CA ALA A 276 34.30 -30.04 8.11
C ALA A 276 33.48 -29.61 6.86
N LEU A 277 32.15 -29.60 6.94
CA LEU A 277 31.24 -29.23 5.85
C LEU A 277 30.39 -28.00 6.13
N ALA A 278 30.59 -27.33 7.27
CA ALA A 278 29.88 -26.10 7.57
C ALA A 278 30.79 -24.90 7.29
N GLN A 279 30.32 -23.96 6.48
CA GLN A 279 30.99 -22.70 6.20
C GLN A 279 30.23 -21.57 6.91
N ARG A 280 30.97 -20.71 7.61
CA ARG A 280 30.39 -19.56 8.31
C ARG A 280 30.89 -18.27 7.66
N PHE A 281 29.99 -17.32 7.44
CA PHE A 281 30.33 -16.00 6.90
C PHE A 281 29.78 -14.90 7.79
N ASN A 282 30.64 -13.95 8.16
CA ASN A 282 30.23 -12.71 8.80
C ASN A 282 29.91 -11.67 7.73
N MET A 283 28.68 -11.18 7.74
CA MET A 283 28.17 -10.19 6.78
C MET A 283 28.23 -8.81 7.42
N ILE A 284 28.98 -7.88 6.84
CA ILE A 284 29.27 -6.56 7.41
C ILE A 284 28.87 -5.46 6.43
N GLY A 285 28.07 -4.48 6.85
CA GLY A 285 27.70 -3.32 6.04
C GLY A 285 26.23 -3.29 5.60
N ILE A 286 25.98 -2.88 4.35
CA ILE A 286 24.64 -2.68 3.78
C ILE A 286 24.45 -3.68 2.62
N ILE A 287 23.29 -4.34 2.56
CA ILE A 287 22.93 -5.25 1.45
C ILE A 287 21.94 -4.52 0.52
N ASP A 288 22.44 -4.01 -0.59
CA ASP A 288 21.70 -3.26 -1.61
C ASP A 288 22.05 -3.71 -3.04
N VAL A 289 21.97 -2.79 -4.02
CA VAL A 289 22.27 -3.07 -5.42
C VAL A 289 23.78 -3.24 -5.69
N ASP A 290 24.62 -2.60 -4.88
CA ASP A 290 26.07 -2.61 -5.08
C ASP A 290 26.70 -3.86 -4.45
N ALA A 291 25.97 -4.54 -3.55
CA ALA A 291 26.36 -5.79 -2.90
C ALA A 291 26.44 -7.02 -3.85
N VAL A 292 26.04 -6.88 -5.12
CA VAL A 292 25.96 -8.00 -6.08
C VAL A 292 27.30 -8.69 -6.26
N GLN A 293 28.38 -7.93 -6.48
CA GLN A 293 29.70 -8.50 -6.76
C GLN A 293 30.22 -9.32 -5.58
N GLN A 294 29.95 -8.89 -4.35
CA GLN A 294 30.37 -9.61 -3.15
C GLN A 294 29.51 -10.86 -2.95
N LEU A 295 28.19 -10.77 -3.16
CA LEU A 295 27.30 -11.93 -3.10
C LEU A 295 27.60 -12.98 -4.18
N GLU A 296 28.12 -12.58 -5.35
CA GLU A 296 28.54 -13.50 -6.41
C GLU A 296 29.66 -14.47 -5.95
N THR A 297 30.52 -14.05 -5.02
CA THR A 297 31.57 -14.93 -4.46
C THR A 297 30.98 -16.13 -3.73
N LEU A 298 29.75 -16.02 -3.23
CA LEU A 298 29.02 -17.06 -2.51
C LEU A 298 28.36 -18.10 -3.45
N TYR A 299 28.37 -17.90 -4.77
CA TYR A 299 27.86 -18.90 -5.72
C TYR A 299 28.82 -20.07 -5.95
N ILE A 300 30.08 -19.96 -5.52
CA ILE A 300 31.14 -20.95 -5.80
C ILE A 300 31.23 -22.02 -4.69
N LEU A 301 30.22 -22.10 -3.81
CA LEU A 301 30.23 -23.03 -2.69
C LEU A 301 30.01 -24.48 -3.14
N PRO A 302 30.69 -25.46 -2.52
CA PRO A 302 30.54 -26.88 -2.85
C PRO A 302 29.13 -27.38 -2.54
N GLN A 303 28.65 -28.33 -3.34
CA GLN A 303 27.37 -29.00 -3.12
C GLN A 303 27.32 -29.71 -1.76
N HIS A 304 26.13 -29.85 -1.19
CA HIS A 304 25.89 -30.54 0.09
C HIS A 304 26.61 -29.94 1.33
N CYS A 305 27.10 -28.70 1.25
CA CYS A 305 27.62 -28.02 2.44
C CYS A 305 26.50 -27.36 3.25
N ALA A 306 26.80 -27.02 4.52
CA ALA A 306 25.97 -26.17 5.33
C ALA A 306 26.58 -24.77 5.37
N VAL A 307 25.76 -23.73 5.19
CA VAL A 307 26.20 -22.33 5.20
C VAL A 307 25.48 -21.57 6.29
N GLU A 308 26.24 -20.92 7.16
CA GLU A 308 25.73 -20.02 8.18
C GLU A 308 26.12 -18.57 7.86
N LEU A 309 25.13 -17.70 7.73
CA LEU A 309 25.32 -16.28 7.51
C LEU A 309 25.00 -15.51 8.80
N ASN A 310 26.01 -14.84 9.34
CA ASN A 310 25.86 -14.01 10.53
C ASN A 310 25.56 -12.56 10.13
N PHE A 311 24.37 -12.07 10.51
CA PHE A 311 23.85 -10.73 10.17
C PHE A 311 24.06 -9.68 11.26
N ALA A 312 24.88 -9.97 12.29
CA ALA A 312 25.07 -9.09 13.44
C ALA A 312 25.55 -7.67 13.06
N GLN A 313 26.34 -7.55 11.99
CA GLN A 313 26.92 -6.28 11.53
C GLN A 313 26.27 -5.74 10.25
N ILE A 314 25.11 -6.29 9.87
CA ILE A 314 24.31 -5.73 8.78
C ILE A 314 23.43 -4.60 9.32
N GLN A 315 23.66 -3.41 8.79
CA GLN A 315 22.94 -2.21 9.19
C GLN A 315 21.57 -2.13 8.51
N ARG A 316 21.53 -2.39 7.20
CA ARG A 316 20.33 -2.26 6.37
C ARG A 316 20.33 -3.29 5.24
N VAL A 317 19.13 -3.73 4.87
CA VAL A 317 18.86 -4.51 3.65
C VAL A 317 17.77 -3.78 2.87
N ASN A 318 18.04 -3.43 1.60
CA ASN A 318 17.05 -2.82 0.72
C ASN A 318 16.29 -3.89 -0.08
N SER A 319 15.19 -3.51 -0.74
CA SER A 319 14.38 -4.40 -1.58
C SER A 319 15.20 -5.09 -2.68
N MET A 320 16.11 -4.36 -3.34
CA MET A 320 17.02 -4.94 -4.32
C MET A 320 18.01 -5.94 -3.70
N GLY A 321 18.63 -5.61 -2.57
CA GLY A 321 19.54 -6.53 -1.88
C GLY A 321 18.84 -7.80 -1.41
N LEU A 322 17.59 -7.70 -0.95
CA LEU A 322 16.78 -8.85 -0.58
C LEU A 322 16.45 -9.75 -1.79
N ALA A 323 16.19 -9.15 -2.96
CA ALA A 323 15.99 -9.91 -4.19
C ALA A 323 17.26 -10.68 -4.59
N GLN A 324 18.45 -10.12 -4.37
CA GLN A 324 19.72 -10.82 -4.60
C GLN A 324 19.93 -11.97 -3.61
N LEU A 325 19.64 -11.76 -2.32
CA LEU A 325 19.66 -12.84 -1.32
C LEU A 325 18.71 -13.98 -1.69
N LEU A 326 17.49 -13.67 -2.17
CA LEU A 326 16.55 -14.68 -2.64
C LEU A 326 17.12 -15.51 -3.79
N LYS A 327 17.70 -14.87 -4.81
CA LYS A 327 18.33 -15.58 -5.93
C LYS A 327 19.50 -16.46 -5.48
N LEU A 328 20.31 -15.98 -4.56
CA LEU A 328 21.41 -16.75 -3.96
C LEU A 328 20.87 -17.97 -3.21
N PHE A 329 19.84 -17.79 -2.38
CA PHE A 329 19.25 -18.89 -1.61
C PHE A 329 18.55 -19.92 -2.49
N GLU A 330 17.86 -19.49 -3.56
CA GLU A 330 17.29 -20.42 -4.54
C GLU A 330 18.37 -21.23 -5.25
N HIS A 331 19.50 -20.60 -5.59
CA HIS A 331 20.63 -21.30 -6.16
C HIS A 331 21.20 -22.35 -5.19
N TRP A 332 21.43 -21.97 -3.93
CA TRP A 332 21.90 -22.88 -2.89
C TRP A 332 20.95 -24.04 -2.62
N GLN A 333 19.63 -23.80 -2.60
CA GLN A 333 18.64 -24.86 -2.46
C GLN A 333 18.71 -25.87 -3.61
N LYS A 334 18.91 -25.42 -4.86
CA LYS A 334 19.09 -26.32 -6.02
C LYS A 334 20.35 -27.18 -5.88
N GLN A 335 21.39 -26.66 -5.25
CA GLN A 335 22.65 -27.37 -4.97
C GLN A 335 22.62 -28.19 -3.67
N GLN A 336 21.45 -28.33 -3.04
CA GLN A 336 21.28 -29.03 -1.75
C GLN A 336 22.17 -28.47 -0.63
N ILE A 337 22.44 -27.16 -0.66
CA ILE A 337 23.17 -26.44 0.39
C ILE A 337 22.18 -26.04 1.48
N SER A 338 22.47 -26.41 2.72
CA SER A 338 21.66 -26.02 3.87
C SER A 338 21.98 -24.59 4.28
N ILE A 339 20.96 -23.75 4.47
CA ILE A 339 21.13 -22.31 4.70
C ILE A 339 20.65 -21.98 6.11
N ARG A 340 21.50 -21.32 6.88
CA ARG A 340 21.20 -20.86 8.23
C ARG A 340 21.55 -19.38 8.38
N ILE A 341 20.65 -18.59 8.95
CA ILE A 341 20.88 -17.16 9.18
C ILE A 341 20.74 -16.89 10.67
N THR A 342 21.76 -16.22 11.22
CA THR A 342 21.86 -15.91 12.65
C THR A 342 22.02 -14.40 12.88
N ASN A 343 21.67 -13.96 14.09
CA ASN A 343 21.84 -12.57 14.56
C ASN A 343 21.22 -11.48 13.67
N THR A 344 20.07 -11.75 13.06
CA THR A 344 19.34 -10.71 12.32
C THR A 344 18.81 -9.63 13.25
N ASN A 345 19.00 -8.37 12.88
CA ASN A 345 18.35 -7.27 13.60
C ASN A 345 16.82 -7.32 13.43
N ARG A 346 16.06 -6.60 14.28
CA ARG A 346 14.59 -6.60 14.26
C ARG A 346 14.01 -6.20 12.91
N MET A 347 14.60 -5.22 12.23
CA MET A 347 14.11 -4.73 10.93
C MET A 347 14.28 -5.81 9.84
N ILE A 348 15.45 -6.45 9.80
CA ILE A 348 15.76 -7.55 8.87
C ILE A 348 14.86 -8.75 9.18
N GLY A 349 14.66 -9.10 10.45
CA GLY A 349 13.74 -10.17 10.83
C GLY A 349 12.30 -9.93 10.36
N VAL A 350 11.81 -8.69 10.42
CA VAL A 350 10.50 -8.31 9.87
C VAL A 350 10.48 -8.42 8.35
N LEU A 351 11.52 -7.94 7.66
CA LEU A 351 11.64 -8.09 6.20
C LEU A 351 11.60 -9.56 5.79
N PHE A 352 12.34 -10.42 6.49
CA PHE A 352 12.37 -11.86 6.24
C PHE A 352 11.00 -12.51 6.48
N LYS A 353 10.27 -12.08 7.51
CA LYS A 353 8.89 -12.52 7.74
C LYS A 353 7.96 -12.13 6.60
N MET A 354 8.03 -10.88 6.14
CA MET A 354 7.17 -10.39 5.06
C MET A 354 7.46 -11.07 3.71
N THR A 355 8.68 -11.54 3.49
CA THR A 355 9.10 -12.17 2.23
C THR A 355 9.10 -13.70 2.28
N GLY A 356 8.65 -14.31 3.38
CA GLY A 356 8.61 -15.77 3.54
C GLY A 356 9.98 -16.43 3.73
N LEU A 357 11.01 -15.64 4.03
CA LEU A 357 12.38 -16.10 4.29
C LEU A 357 12.58 -16.59 5.73
N THR A 358 11.55 -16.55 6.58
CA THR A 358 11.61 -16.99 7.99
C THR A 358 12.15 -18.41 8.15
N ARG A 359 11.94 -19.27 7.16
CA ARG A 359 12.42 -20.67 7.17
C ARG A 359 13.95 -20.81 7.24
N PHE A 360 14.69 -19.75 6.92
CA PHE A 360 16.16 -19.71 6.99
C PHE A 360 16.68 -19.09 8.29
N LEU A 361 15.80 -18.45 9.08
CA LEU A 361 16.16 -17.90 10.37
C LEU A 361 16.28 -19.04 11.37
N SER A 362 17.41 -19.10 12.08
CA SER A 362 17.46 -19.92 13.28
C SER A 362 16.66 -19.22 14.37
N ASP A 363 15.61 -19.87 14.87
CA ASP A 363 15.03 -19.49 16.14
C ASP A 363 16.06 -19.83 17.24
N THR A 364 16.98 -18.90 17.46
CA THR A 364 17.96 -18.97 18.55
C THR A 364 17.27 -18.61 19.86
N ALA A 365 16.35 -19.46 20.31
CA ALA A 365 16.00 -19.58 21.71
C ALA A 365 16.64 -20.87 22.21
N ALA A 366 17.88 -20.75 22.68
CA ALA A 366 18.63 -21.84 23.28
C ALA A 366 17.86 -22.40 24.49
N VAL A 367 17.20 -23.54 24.30
CA VAL A 367 16.89 -24.46 25.40
C VAL A 367 18.12 -25.37 25.54
N PRO A 368 18.77 -25.41 26.72
CA PRO A 368 19.91 -26.31 26.92
C PRO A 368 19.44 -27.76 26.81
N GLU A 369 20.12 -28.54 25.99
CA GLU A 369 19.89 -29.96 25.76
C GLU A 369 19.90 -30.72 27.10
N LYS A 370 18.75 -31.28 27.45
CA LYS A 370 18.62 -32.25 28.52
C LYS A 370 19.23 -33.57 28.03
N THR A 371 20.38 -33.88 28.58
CA THR A 371 21.15 -35.12 28.43
C THR A 371 20.22 -36.34 28.51
N VAL A 372 20.28 -37.20 27.50
CA VAL A 372 19.62 -38.52 27.49
C VAL A 372 20.45 -39.49 28.35
N PRO A 373 19.88 -40.15 29.38
CA PRO A 373 20.55 -41.28 30.01
C PRO A 373 20.21 -42.59 29.30
N ALA A 374 21.25 -43.42 29.21
CA ALA A 374 21.29 -44.73 28.61
C ALA A 374 20.36 -45.78 29.24
N LEU A 375 20.09 -46.81 28.43
CA LEU A 375 19.36 -48.06 28.73
C LEU A 375 19.95 -48.87 29.90
N THR A 376 19.06 -49.63 30.56
CA THR A 376 19.15 -51.00 31.17
C THR A 376 18.58 -51.09 32.62
N PRO A 377 18.23 -52.28 33.16
CA PRO A 377 16.85 -52.79 33.29
C PRO A 377 16.39 -53.04 34.76
N ALA A 378 15.10 -53.39 34.94
CA ALA A 378 14.50 -53.94 36.18
C ALA A 378 15.10 -55.32 36.57
N PRO A 379 14.86 -55.94 37.78
CA PRO A 379 13.75 -55.74 38.74
C PRO A 379 14.09 -55.86 40.26
N SER A 380 13.11 -55.62 41.15
CA SER A 380 12.76 -56.46 42.35
C SER A 380 12.17 -55.69 43.58
N ILE A 381 10.85 -55.82 43.76
CA ILE A 381 10.04 -56.26 44.93
C ILE A 381 10.49 -55.96 46.41
N ALA A 382 9.64 -55.14 47.09
CA ALA A 382 9.11 -55.18 48.49
C ALA A 382 9.97 -54.71 49.73
N PRO A 383 9.38 -54.52 50.96
CA PRO A 383 8.36 -53.51 51.37
C PRO A 383 8.59 -52.83 52.77
N GLN A 384 8.01 -51.62 52.97
CA GLN A 384 7.50 -50.97 54.24
C GLN A 384 8.45 -50.74 55.46
N PRO A 385 8.15 -49.92 56.53
CA PRO A 385 6.84 -49.43 57.04
C PRO A 385 6.70 -47.98 57.63
N LEU A 386 5.41 -47.58 57.69
CA LEU A 386 4.59 -46.72 58.59
C LEU A 386 5.15 -45.83 59.76
N GLU A 387 4.62 -44.58 59.77
CA GLU A 387 4.06 -43.76 60.91
C GLU A 387 4.95 -43.13 62.01
N PRO A 388 4.46 -42.17 62.86
CA PRO A 388 3.26 -41.28 62.83
C PRO A 388 3.48 -39.80 63.33
N ALA A 389 2.37 -39.03 63.31
CA ALA A 389 1.89 -38.05 64.33
C ALA A 389 2.17 -36.52 64.25
N GLN A 390 1.02 -35.82 64.11
CA GLN A 390 0.57 -34.45 64.48
C GLN A 390 1.01 -33.90 65.87
N PRO A 391 0.92 -32.57 66.20
CA PRO A 391 -0.35 -31.88 66.60
C PRO A 391 -0.56 -30.35 66.33
N LYS A 392 -1.85 -30.02 66.07
CA LYS A 392 -2.75 -28.87 66.45
C LYS A 392 -2.16 -27.60 67.15
N ALA A 393 -2.35 -26.37 66.64
CA ALA A 393 -3.45 -25.35 66.79
C ALA A 393 -3.26 -24.34 67.97
N PRO A 394 -3.98 -23.19 68.18
CA PRO A 394 -4.83 -22.28 67.35
C PRO A 394 -4.63 -20.73 67.62
N ALA A 395 -5.61 -19.89 67.18
CA ALA A 395 -5.95 -18.47 67.50
C ALA A 395 -5.41 -17.40 66.51
N ASN A 396 -6.18 -16.64 65.70
CA ASN A 396 -7.45 -15.88 65.78
C ASN A 396 -7.31 -14.47 66.39
N VAL A 397 -7.77 -13.44 65.64
CA VAL A 397 -8.02 -11.98 65.87
C VAL A 397 -7.45 -11.25 64.63
N GLY A 398 -8.15 -10.45 63.81
CA GLY A 398 -9.42 -9.75 63.90
C GLY A 398 -9.18 -8.27 63.57
N THR A 399 -9.24 -7.86 62.29
CA THR A 399 -9.34 -6.43 61.88
C THR A 399 -9.90 -6.26 60.46
N GLU A 400 -11.21 -6.01 60.44
CA GLU A 400 -12.03 -5.09 59.64
C GLU A 400 -11.44 -4.27 58.45
N THR A 401 -12.05 -4.50 57.25
CA THR A 401 -12.54 -3.49 56.23
C THR A 401 -11.53 -2.90 55.20
N PRO A 402 -11.89 -2.48 53.95
CA PRO A 402 -13.16 -2.53 53.17
C PRO A 402 -13.11 -3.17 51.74
N GLU A 403 -14.31 -3.43 51.22
CA GLU A 403 -14.78 -3.33 49.82
C GLU A 403 -14.28 -4.27 48.70
N ARG A 404 -15.09 -5.31 48.52
CA ARG A 404 -15.28 -6.16 47.33
C ARG A 404 -15.53 -5.35 46.05
N ARG A 405 -14.68 -5.56 45.03
CA ARG A 405 -15.15 -5.68 43.65
C ARG A 405 -15.39 -7.16 43.37
N SER A 406 -16.66 -7.50 43.13
CA SER A 406 -17.10 -8.84 42.75
C SER A 406 -16.42 -9.30 41.46
N THR A 407 -15.45 -10.20 41.58
CA THR A 407 -14.99 -11.01 40.46
C THR A 407 -16.00 -12.13 40.25
N ILE A 408 -16.75 -12.05 39.15
CA ILE A 408 -17.60 -13.11 38.65
C ILE A 408 -16.67 -14.24 38.20
N SER A 409 -16.45 -15.24 39.06
CA SER A 409 -15.74 -16.47 38.71
C SER A 409 -16.74 -17.44 38.07
N VAL A 410 -16.95 -17.33 36.76
CA VAL A 410 -17.57 -18.42 35.99
C VAL A 410 -16.54 -19.54 35.86
N ALA A 411 -16.80 -20.67 36.50
CA ALA A 411 -16.05 -21.90 36.30
C ALA A 411 -16.33 -22.42 34.88
N VAL A 412 -15.50 -22.04 33.91
CA VAL A 412 -15.51 -22.63 32.57
C VAL A 412 -14.48 -23.74 32.53
N ALA A 413 -14.96 -24.97 32.42
CA ALA A 413 -14.15 -26.16 32.23
C ALA A 413 -13.59 -26.20 30.80
N GLY A 414 -12.27 -26.34 30.66
CA GLY A 414 -11.72 -27.24 29.63
C GLY A 414 -10.81 -26.68 28.53
N SER A 415 -10.63 -25.37 28.35
CA SER A 415 -9.60 -24.87 27.43
C SER A 415 -8.77 -23.75 28.08
N GLU A 416 -7.46 -23.98 28.22
CA GLU A 416 -6.52 -22.98 28.73
C GLU A 416 -6.41 -21.75 27.80
N LYS A 417 -6.87 -21.86 26.55
CA LYS A 417 -6.77 -20.83 25.53
C LYS A 417 -8.13 -20.27 25.17
N LEU A 418 -8.28 -18.96 25.31
CA LEU A 418 -9.44 -18.21 24.83
C LEU A 418 -9.36 -18.09 23.31
N LYS A 419 -10.42 -18.44 22.59
CA LYS A 419 -10.49 -18.31 21.14
C LYS A 419 -11.28 -17.06 20.75
N LEU A 420 -10.60 -16.14 20.07
CA LEU A 420 -11.16 -14.88 19.59
C LEU A 420 -11.21 -14.91 18.05
N TRP A 421 -12.41 -14.81 17.50
CA TRP A 421 -12.65 -14.76 16.07
C TRP A 421 -13.04 -13.35 15.63
N VAL A 422 -12.43 -12.86 14.55
CA VAL A 422 -12.66 -11.49 14.06
C VAL A 422 -12.87 -11.49 12.55
N SER A 423 -14.02 -10.96 12.12
CA SER A 423 -14.30 -10.61 10.72
C SER A 423 -13.69 -9.24 10.40
N ALA A 424 -12.51 -9.22 9.78
CA ALA A 424 -11.84 -7.98 9.41
C ALA A 424 -12.44 -7.44 8.10
N GLN A 425 -12.85 -6.17 8.11
CA GLN A 425 -13.43 -5.54 6.91
C GLN A 425 -12.36 -5.12 5.91
N SER A 426 -11.15 -4.83 6.39
CA SER A 426 -10.02 -4.44 5.56
C SER A 426 -8.70 -4.89 6.17
N SER A 427 -7.69 -5.07 5.32
CA SER A 427 -6.33 -5.41 5.73
C SER A 427 -5.69 -4.36 6.66
N GLN A 428 -6.14 -3.11 6.60
CA GLN A 428 -5.65 -2.03 7.47
C GLN A 428 -6.02 -2.25 8.94
N GLN A 429 -7.13 -2.94 9.21
CA GLN A 429 -7.58 -3.23 10.58
C GLN A 429 -6.77 -4.35 11.25
N MET A 430 -6.03 -5.17 10.47
CA MET A 430 -5.29 -6.33 10.99
C MET A 430 -4.32 -5.94 12.11
N ASN A 431 -3.56 -4.86 11.92
CA ASN A 431 -2.60 -4.40 12.92
C ASN A 431 -3.29 -4.04 14.24
N GLY A 432 -4.44 -3.36 14.16
CA GLY A 432 -5.25 -3.02 15.34
C GLY A 432 -5.67 -4.27 16.12
N TRP A 433 -6.09 -5.33 15.43
CA TRP A 433 -6.49 -6.58 16.06
C TRP A 433 -5.34 -7.31 16.75
N TYR A 434 -4.13 -7.30 16.18
CA TYR A 434 -2.96 -7.87 16.86
C TYR A 434 -2.59 -7.09 18.14
N PHE A 435 -2.67 -5.76 18.11
CA PHE A 435 -2.47 -4.93 19.31
C PHE A 435 -3.54 -5.22 20.36
N PHE A 436 -4.80 -5.31 19.95
CA PHE A 436 -5.90 -5.63 20.85
C PHE A 436 -5.76 -7.03 21.46
N ASN A 437 -5.36 -8.03 20.67
CA ASN A 437 -5.09 -9.37 21.18
C ASN A 437 -3.97 -9.40 22.22
N THR A 438 -2.87 -8.68 21.95
CA THR A 438 -1.76 -8.53 22.92
C THR A 438 -2.22 -7.84 24.20
N TYR A 439 -3.05 -6.80 24.07
CA TYR A 439 -3.65 -6.10 25.20
C TYR A 439 -4.54 -7.03 26.04
N LEU A 440 -5.40 -7.82 25.40
CA LEU A 440 -6.27 -8.80 26.05
C LEU A 440 -5.47 -9.88 26.77
N GLN A 441 -4.45 -10.46 26.14
CA GLN A 441 -3.60 -11.48 26.76
C GLN A 441 -2.94 -10.95 28.04
N ARG A 442 -2.44 -9.71 28.02
CA ARG A 442 -1.83 -9.07 29.19
C ARG A 442 -2.82 -8.82 30.32
N HIS A 443 -4.04 -8.37 29.99
CA HIS A 443 -5.04 -8.04 31.01
C HIS A 443 -5.73 -9.26 31.59
N LEU A 444 -5.92 -10.31 30.78
CA LEU A 444 -6.58 -11.54 31.23
C LEU A 444 -5.60 -12.54 31.84
N GLY A 445 -4.30 -12.38 31.65
CA GLY A 445 -3.28 -13.31 32.13
C GLY A 445 -3.39 -14.71 31.52
N ARG A 446 -4.01 -14.83 30.33
CA ARG A 446 -4.21 -16.10 29.62
C ARG A 446 -3.95 -15.94 28.12
N GLU A 447 -3.61 -17.04 27.46
CA GLU A 447 -3.40 -17.04 26.01
C GLU A 447 -4.72 -16.83 25.26
N VAL A 448 -4.67 -15.98 24.23
CA VAL A 448 -5.81 -15.70 23.35
C VAL A 448 -5.41 -16.06 21.92
N HIS A 449 -6.06 -17.08 21.36
CA HIS A 449 -5.90 -17.49 19.97
C HIS A 449 -6.77 -16.60 19.09
N LEU A 450 -6.15 -15.72 18.30
CA LEU A 450 -6.82 -14.82 17.38
C LEU A 450 -6.93 -15.44 15.98
N GLU A 451 -8.14 -15.66 15.49
CA GLU A 451 -8.41 -16.00 14.08
C GLU A 451 -8.96 -14.77 13.34
N LEU A 452 -8.19 -14.27 12.37
CA LEU A 452 -8.58 -13.15 11.49
C LEU A 452 -9.07 -13.70 10.16
N VAL A 453 -10.34 -13.47 9.84
CA VAL A 453 -10.92 -13.85 8.54
C VAL A 453 -11.14 -12.60 7.70
N HIS A 454 -10.70 -12.67 6.43
CA HIS A 454 -10.95 -11.64 5.41
C HIS A 454 -11.83 -12.24 4.32
N GLY A 455 -12.90 -11.53 3.96
CA GLY A 455 -13.79 -11.92 2.86
C GLY A 455 -15.15 -12.46 3.30
N ALA A 456 -15.96 -12.94 2.34
CA ALA A 456 -17.30 -13.44 2.59
C ALA A 456 -17.27 -14.79 3.34
N MET A 457 -18.16 -14.94 4.33
CA MET A 457 -18.34 -16.05 5.29
C MET A 457 -18.54 -17.48 4.69
N GLY A 458 -18.31 -17.70 3.41
CA GLY A 458 -18.67 -18.94 2.71
C GLY A 458 -17.89 -20.17 3.15
N GLU A 459 -16.60 -20.03 3.49
CA GLU A 459 -15.70 -21.21 3.54
C GLU A 459 -15.33 -21.72 4.94
N ARG A 460 -15.65 -21.02 6.03
CA ARG A 460 -15.17 -21.40 7.39
C ARG A 460 -16.19 -21.34 8.51
N ARG A 461 -17.41 -21.86 8.28
CA ARG A 461 -18.43 -21.94 9.34
C ARG A 461 -18.08 -22.91 10.47
N LYS A 462 -17.34 -23.98 10.17
CA LYS A 462 -17.01 -25.03 11.14
C LYS A 462 -16.15 -24.56 12.32
N SER A 463 -15.38 -23.48 12.17
CA SER A 463 -14.54 -22.98 13.28
C SER A 463 -15.29 -22.01 14.20
N ILE A 464 -16.38 -21.38 13.74
CA ILE A 464 -17.10 -20.34 14.52
C ILE A 464 -17.78 -20.95 15.75
N GLU A 465 -18.22 -22.20 15.66
CA GLU A 465 -18.94 -22.85 16.76
C GLU A 465 -18.05 -23.05 18.00
N ASP A 466 -16.75 -23.23 17.78
CA ASP A 466 -15.74 -23.45 18.82
C ASP A 466 -15.14 -22.15 19.40
N MET A 467 -15.65 -20.98 19.01
CA MET A 467 -15.09 -19.68 19.41
C MET A 467 -15.76 -19.13 20.66
N ASP A 468 -14.96 -18.60 21.59
CA ASP A 468 -15.46 -18.00 22.83
C ASP A 468 -15.95 -16.57 22.63
N ILE A 469 -15.24 -15.81 21.78
CA ILE A 469 -15.56 -14.41 21.47
C ILE A 469 -15.58 -14.24 19.96
N ILE A 470 -16.65 -13.63 19.45
CA ILE A 470 -16.86 -13.37 18.02
C ILE A 470 -17.04 -11.87 17.83
N PHE A 471 -16.14 -11.24 17.08
CA PHE A 471 -16.31 -9.88 16.60
C PHE A 471 -16.69 -9.89 15.12
N THR A 472 -17.91 -9.47 14.81
CA THR A 472 -18.42 -9.44 13.44
C THR A 472 -19.30 -8.23 13.14
N LYS A 473 -19.68 -8.06 11.87
CA LYS A 473 -20.60 -7.03 11.41
C LYS A 473 -21.99 -7.21 12.05
N PRO A 474 -22.74 -6.13 12.32
CA PRO A 474 -24.04 -6.22 12.98
C PRO A 474 -25.02 -7.23 12.35
N PHE A 475 -25.15 -7.22 11.02
CA PHE A 475 -26.04 -8.15 10.31
C PHE A 475 -25.59 -9.61 10.44
N GLU A 476 -24.28 -9.87 10.47
CA GLU A 476 -23.74 -11.21 10.65
C GLU A 476 -23.93 -11.69 12.09
N ALA A 477 -23.78 -10.79 13.07
CA ALA A 477 -24.05 -11.09 14.48
C ALA A 477 -25.51 -11.49 14.69
N THR A 478 -26.46 -10.75 14.11
CA THR A 478 -27.90 -11.10 14.18
C THR A 478 -28.16 -12.45 13.54
N ARG A 479 -27.56 -12.74 12.39
CA ARG A 479 -27.70 -14.05 11.72
C ARG A 479 -27.15 -15.18 12.60
N LEU A 480 -25.96 -15.03 13.19
CA LEU A 480 -25.37 -16.03 14.08
C LEU A 480 -26.21 -16.27 15.34
N LEU A 481 -26.87 -15.24 15.87
CA LEU A 481 -27.79 -15.36 17.00
C LEU A 481 -29.06 -16.14 16.62
N LEU A 482 -29.58 -15.94 15.41
CA LEU A 482 -30.75 -16.66 14.92
C LEU A 482 -30.44 -18.13 14.59
N GLU A 483 -29.23 -18.42 14.10
CA GLU A 483 -28.80 -19.79 13.78
C GLU A 483 -28.52 -20.65 15.03
N ARG A 484 -28.33 -20.03 16.20
CA ARG A 484 -28.03 -20.72 17.48
C ARG A 484 -29.22 -20.87 18.44
N ASN A 485 -30.35 -20.23 18.14
CA ASN A 485 -31.61 -20.42 18.86
C ASN A 485 -32.49 -21.42 18.11
#